data_AF-A0A498PWY5-F1
#
_entry.id   AF-A0A498PWY5-F1
#
_cell.length_a   1.000
_cell.length_b   1.000
_cell.length_c   1.000
_cell.angle_alpha   90.00
_cell.angle_beta   90.00
_cell.angle_gamma   90.00
#
_symmetry.space_group_name_H-M   'P 1'
#
loop_
_entity.id
_entity.type
_entity.pdbx_description
1 polymer ?
#
loop_
_entity_poly.entity_id
_entity_poly.type
_entity_poly.pdbx_seq_one_letter_code
_entity_poly.pdbx_strand_id
1 'polypeptide(L)'
;MFEQLLDDVQHGRTFVRMTATIGLQSTEKDEEIIKAAMRSGERKSDVIPRALPLLEREVWIKQARTDAERLRDEDVSTEPDAW
;
A
#
# COMPACT_ATOMS: atom_id res chain seq x y z
N MET A 1 9.08 -6.55 -12.51
CA MET A 1 9.73 -5.54 -11.64
C MET A 1 8.80 -5.04 -10.53
N PHE A 2 7.49 -4.85 -10.78
CA PHE A 2 6.49 -4.53 -9.73
C PHE A 2 6.11 -5.74 -8.84
N GLU A 3 6.18 -6.97 -9.37
CA GLU A 3 5.88 -8.19 -8.60
C GLU A 3 6.86 -8.42 -7.43
N GLN A 4 8.13 -8.02 -7.60
CA GLN A 4 9.14 -8.13 -6.54
C GLN A 4 8.89 -7.17 -5.36
N LEU A 5 8.22 -6.04 -5.62
CA LEU A 5 7.88 -5.06 -4.59
C LEU A 5 6.70 -5.54 -3.73
N LEU A 6 5.78 -6.32 -4.30
CA LEU A 6 4.63 -6.89 -3.58
C LEU A 6 5.05 -8.05 -2.67
N ASP A 7 6.04 -8.84 -3.07
CA ASP A 7 6.57 -9.95 -2.27
C ASP A 7 7.32 -9.45 -1.02
N ASP A 8 8.00 -8.30 -1.12
CA ASP A 8 8.66 -7.61 0.00
C ASP A 8 7.66 -7.12 1.07
N VAL A 9 6.43 -6.77 0.68
CA VAL A 9 5.35 -6.34 1.60
C VAL A 9 4.79 -7.51 2.41
N GLN A 10 4.77 -8.73 1.85
CA GLN A 10 4.27 -9.91 2.55
C GLN A 10 5.30 -10.51 3.54
N HIS A 11 6.59 -10.31 3.29
CA HIS A 11 7.67 -10.96 4.05
C HIS A 11 8.39 -10.01 5.02
N GLY A 12 7.66 -9.32 5.91
CA GLY A 12 8.18 -8.76 7.18
C GLY A 12 9.56 -8.08 7.15
N ARG A 13 9.98 -7.52 6.01
CA ARG A 13 11.31 -6.97 5.83
C ARG A 13 11.28 -5.51 6.25
N THR A 14 12.09 -5.23 7.26
CA THR A 14 12.43 -3.93 7.82
C THR A 14 12.29 -2.81 6.77
N PHE A 15 11.24 -1.99 6.85
CA PHE A 15 11.08 -0.82 5.98
C PHE A 15 12.28 0.11 6.18
N VAL A 16 13.20 0.14 5.23
CA VAL A 16 14.33 1.08 5.24
C VAL A 16 13.76 2.47 5.01
N ARG A 17 13.83 3.33 6.03
CA ARG A 17 13.37 4.72 5.92
C ARG A 17 14.35 5.51 5.06
N MET A 18 13.98 5.79 3.82
CA MET A 18 14.71 6.72 2.96
C MET A 18 14.20 8.15 3.17
N THR A 19 15.12 9.10 3.25
CA THR A 19 14.78 10.54 3.26
C THR A 19 14.91 11.08 1.85
N ALA A 20 13.79 11.49 1.26
CA ALA A 20 13.74 12.16 -0.03
C ALA A 20 12.85 13.39 0.06
N THR A 21 13.26 14.48 -0.55
CA THR A 21 12.43 15.68 -0.72
C THR A 21 11.72 15.58 -2.06
N ILE A 22 10.39 15.56 -2.05
CA ILE A 22 9.57 15.50 -3.26
C ILE A 22 8.80 16.82 -3.38
N GLY A 23 8.93 17.50 -4.52
CA GLY A 23 8.11 18.65 -4.86
C GLY A 23 6.75 18.18 -5.36
N LEU A 24 5.69 18.44 -4.59
CA LEU A 24 4.31 18.16 -5.01
C LEU A 24 3.72 19.41 -5.65
N GLN A 25 3.22 19.30 -6.88
CA GLN A 25 2.40 20.34 -7.50
C GLN A 25 0.95 20.13 -7.06
N SER A 26 0.57 20.72 -5.94
CA SER A 26 -0.78 20.60 -5.39
C SER A 26 -1.74 21.60 -6.02
N THR A 27 -2.93 21.13 -6.37
CA THR A 27 -4.07 21.98 -6.73
C THR A 27 -4.79 22.48 -5.46
N GLU A 28 -5.70 23.45 -5.61
CA GLU A 28 -6.54 23.93 -4.50
C GLU A 28 -7.35 22.79 -3.86
N LYS A 29 -7.85 21.86 -4.68
CA LYS A 29 -8.59 20.69 -4.18
C LYS A 29 -7.70 19.75 -3.36
N ASP A 30 -6.44 19.57 -3.76
CA ASP A 30 -5.49 18.76 -3.01
C ASP A 30 -5.20 19.41 -1.65
N GLU A 31 -5.11 20.75 -1.60
CA GLU A 31 -4.95 21.50 -0.35
C GLU A 31 -6.12 21.31 0.60
N GLU A 32 -7.36 21.34 0.09
CA GLU A 32 -8.56 21.07 0.88
C GLU A 32 -8.56 19.65 1.45
N ILE A 33 -8.22 18.65 0.63
CA ILE A 33 -8.13 17.24 1.06
C ILE A 33 -7.05 17.08 2.13
N ILE A 34 -5.86 17.66 1.92
CA ILE A 34 -4.77 17.61 2.89
C ILE A 34 -5.23 18.24 4.21
N LYS A 35 -5.86 19.42 4.18
CA LYS A 35 -6.34 20.13 5.37
C LYS A 35 -7.42 19.34 6.11
N ALA A 36 -8.36 18.73 5.38
CA ALA A 36 -9.40 17.90 5.98
C ALA A 36 -8.84 16.62 6.62
N ALA A 37 -7.76 16.07 6.04
CA ALA A 37 -7.09 14.88 6.54
C ALA A 37 -6.11 15.15 7.70
N MET A 38 -5.72 16.41 7.96
CA MET A 38 -4.79 16.77 9.03
C MET A 38 -5.33 16.40 10.41
N ARG A 39 -4.47 15.82 11.25
CA ARG A 39 -4.74 15.65 12.68
C ARG A 39 -4.13 16.78 13.50
N SER A 40 -4.61 16.93 14.73
CA SER A 40 -4.09 17.95 15.65
C SER A 40 -2.58 17.79 15.85
N GLY A 41 -1.82 18.86 15.60
CA GLY A 41 -0.36 18.88 15.72
C GLY A 41 0.42 18.35 14.50
N GLU A 42 -0.23 17.83 13.45
CA GLU A 42 0.45 17.42 12.22
C GLU A 42 0.83 18.62 11.34
N ARG A 43 1.95 18.51 10.59
CA ARG A 43 2.25 19.40 9.47
C ARG A 43 1.67 18.83 8.19
N LYS A 44 1.41 19.68 7.19
CA LYS A 44 0.96 19.23 5.85
C LYS A 44 1.89 18.16 5.25
N SER A 45 3.21 18.26 5.50
CA SER A 45 4.22 17.29 5.05
C SER A 45 4.08 15.90 5.67
N ASP A 46 3.38 15.77 6.79
CA ASP A 46 3.22 14.51 7.52
C ASP A 46 2.00 13.73 7.04
N VAL A 47 1.04 14.42 6.40
CA VAL A 47 -0.21 13.84 5.90
C VAL A 47 0.05 12.87 4.75
N ILE A 48 0.90 13.26 3.79
CA ILE A 48 1.19 12.43 2.61
C ILE A 48 1.88 11.11 3.00
N PRO A 49 2.99 11.09 3.77
CA PRO A 49 3.59 9.85 4.23
C PRO A 49 2.63 8.95 5.02
N ARG A 50 1.73 9.53 5.81
CA ARG A 50 0.71 8.77 6.56
C ARG A 50 -0.38 8.18 5.65
N ALA A 51 -0.68 8.83 4.51
CA ALA A 51 -1.69 8.36 3.58
C ALA A 51 -1.20 7.21 2.68
N LEU A 52 0.11 7.10 2.41
CA LEU A 52 0.66 6.08 1.52
C LEU A 52 0.32 4.63 1.92
N PRO A 53 0.40 4.21 3.21
CA PRO A 53 -0.02 2.86 3.61
C PRO A 53 -1.51 2.56 3.36
N LEU A 54 -2.36 3.60 3.29
CA LEU A 54 -3.77 3.40 2.94
C LEU A 54 -3.93 3.04 1.47
N LEU A 55 -3.15 3.68 0.59
CA LEU A 55 -3.11 3.35 -0.85
C LEU A 55 -2.52 1.96 -1.08
N GLU A 56 -1.49 1.58 -0.34
CA GLU A 56 -0.92 0.22 -0.38
C GLU A 56 -1.97 -0.84 -0.04
N ARG A 57 -2.79 -0.60 1.00
CA ARG A 57 -3.89 -1.50 1.36
C ARG A 57 -4.94 -1.63 0.24
N GLU A 58 -5.27 -0.55 -0.46
CA GLU A 58 -6.21 -0.60 -1.58
C GLU A 58 -5.68 -1.45 -2.75
N VAL A 59 -4.39 -1.31 -3.06
CA VAL A 59 -3.72 -2.15 -4.06
C VAL A 59 -3.75 -3.61 -3.64
N TRP A 60 -3.44 -3.90 -2.37
CA TRP A 60 -3.47 -5.27 -1.86
C TRP A 60 -4.85 -5.91 -1.96
N ILE A 61 -5.92 -5.19 -1.61
CA ILE A 61 -7.29 -5.70 -1.73
C ILE A 61 -7.64 -6.01 -3.18
N LYS A 62 -7.26 -5.13 -4.11
CA LYS A 62 -7.51 -5.33 -5.54
C LYS A 62 -6.77 -6.57 -6.07
N GLN A 63 -5.53 -6.76 -5.63
CA GLN A 63 -4.73 -7.94 -6.00
C GLN A 63 -5.31 -9.21 -5.40
N ALA A 64 -5.61 -9.22 -4.09
CA ALA A 64 -6.21 -10.38 -3.41
C ALA A 64 -7.51 -10.83 -4.06
N ARG A 65 -8.34 -9.89 -4.55
CA ARG A 65 -9.54 -10.24 -5.32
C ARG A 65 -9.22 -10.89 -6.66
N THR A 66 -8.24 -10.35 -7.38
CA THR A 66 -7.79 -10.91 -8.67
C THR A 66 -7.21 -12.31 -8.47
N ASP A 67 -6.44 -12.50 -7.40
CA ASP A 67 -5.86 -13.79 -7.04
C ASP A 67 -6.96 -14.78 -6.65
N ALA A 68 -7.94 -14.39 -5.84
CA ALA A 68 -9.08 -15.24 -5.50
C ALA A 68 -9.89 -15.66 -6.74
N GLU A 69 -10.07 -14.77 -7.72
CA GLU A 69 -10.72 -15.09 -8.99
C GLU A 69 -9.88 -16.07 -9.83
N ARG A 70 -8.55 -15.96 -9.80
CA ARG A 70 -7.61 -16.86 -10.49
C ARG A 70 -7.55 -18.26 -9.85
N LEU A 71 -7.48 -18.30 -8.52
CA LEU A 71 -7.37 -19.53 -7.73
C LEU A 71 -8.70 -20.29 -7.61
N ARG A 72 -9.81 -19.74 -8.14
CA ARG A 72 -11.15 -20.33 -8.02
C ARG A 72 -11.25 -21.74 -8.58
N ASP A 73 -10.47 -22.04 -9.61
CA ASP A 73 -10.46 -23.33 -10.30
C ASP A 73 -9.20 -24.15 -9.96
N GLU A 74 -8.39 -23.70 -8.99
CA GLU A 74 -7.18 -24.40 -8.54
C GLU A 74 -7.51 -25.44 -7.47
N ASP A 75 -7.25 -26.70 -7.78
CA ASP A 75 -7.44 -27.83 -6.88
C ASP A 75 -6.19 -28.06 -6.02
N VAL A 76 -6.15 -27.42 -4.85
CA VAL A 76 -5.10 -27.61 -3.84
C VAL A 76 -5.22 -28.92 -3.05
N SER A 77 -6.24 -29.75 -3.32
CA SER A 77 -6.42 -31.02 -2.61
C SER A 77 -5.36 -32.08 -2.92
N THR A 78 -4.58 -31.90 -3.99
CA THR A 78 -3.48 -32.79 -4.38
C THR A 78 -2.14 -32.50 -3.72
N GLU A 79 -2.01 -31.40 -2.97
CA GLU A 79 -0.76 -31.07 -2.29
C GLU A 79 -0.68 -31.78 -0.92
N PRO A 80 0.42 -32.50 -0.63
CA PRO A 80 0.60 -33.11 0.67
C PRO A 80 0.72 -32.02 1.74
N ASP A 81 -0.14 -32.11 2.76
CA ASP A 81 -0.15 -31.22 3.92
C ASP A 81 1.20 -31.32 4.65
N ALA A 82 2.09 -30.36 4.38
CA ALA A 82 3.46 -30.32 4.88
C ALA A 82 3.55 -29.30 6.02
N TRP A 83 3.05 -29.68 7.20
CA TRP A 83 3.22 -28.94 8.45
C TRP A 83 4.07 -29.72 9.45
#